data_AF-A0A2V5M6J7-F1
#
_entry.id   AF-A0A2V5M6J7-F1
#
_cell.length_a   1.000
_cell.length_b   1.000
_cell.length_c   1.000
_cell.angle_alpha   90.00
_cell.angle_beta   90.00
_cell.angle_gamma   90.00
#
_symmetry.space_group_name_H-M   'P 1'
#
loop_
_entity.id
_entity.type
_entity.pdbx_description
1 polymer ?
#
loop_
_entity_poly.entity_id
_entity_poly.type
_entity_poly.pdbx_seq_one_letter_code
_entity_poly.pdbx_strand_id
1 'polypeptide(L)'
;MKSEYERAYYSGIIAERRAKTKLRQHTPGCRFQAYDLLREAMDWFEKAEPLSPPGYDDAVLRWNTCARIIERNKLVAREEEERIEFPLE
;
A
#
# COMPACT_ATOMS: atom_id res chain seq x y z
N MET A 1 22.74 -5.96 12.17
CA MET A 1 21.98 -4.69 12.19
C MET A 1 21.18 -4.66 10.90
N LYS A 2 19.84 -4.61 10.93
CA LYS A 2 19.05 -4.55 9.69
C LYS A 2 19.27 -3.18 9.04
N SER A 3 19.61 -3.13 7.76
CA SER A 3 19.86 -1.87 7.06
C SER A 3 18.58 -1.05 6.92
N GLU A 4 18.71 0.26 6.70
CA GLU A 4 17.54 1.11 6.47
C GLU A 4 16.76 0.69 5.22
N TYR A 5 17.47 0.22 4.18
CA TYR A 5 16.90 -0.44 3.01
C TYR A 5 16.01 -1.61 3.41
N GLU A 6 16.53 -2.56 4.20
CA GLU A 6 15.76 -3.74 4.62
C GLU A 6 14.51 -3.34 5.40
N ARG A 7 14.62 -2.35 6.30
CA ARG A 7 13.46 -1.86 7.06
C ARG A 7 12.39 -1.28 6.14
N ALA A 8 12.76 -0.43 5.18
CA ALA A 8 11.82 0.15 4.23
C ALA A 8 11.21 -0.92 3.32
N TYR A 9 12.05 -1.75 2.70
CA TYR A 9 11.65 -2.81 1.80
C TYR A 9 10.68 -3.82 2.44
N TYR A 10 11.01 -4.33 3.63
CA TYR A 10 10.14 -5.28 4.31
C TYR A 10 8.86 -4.65 4.87
N SER A 11 8.87 -3.36 5.22
CA SER A 11 7.64 -2.63 5.56
C SER A 11 6.68 -2.59 4.37
N GLY A 12 7.20 -2.30 3.17
CA GLY A 12 6.44 -2.36 1.92
C GLY A 12 5.84 -3.76 1.65
N ILE A 13 6.64 -4.83 1.81
CA ILE A 13 6.15 -6.20 1.64
C ILE A 13 5.02 -6.55 2.63
N ILE A 14 5.12 -6.09 3.88
CA ILE A 14 4.08 -6.35 4.89
C ILE A 14 2.77 -5.68 4.47
N ALA A 15 2.81 -4.41 4.06
CA ALA A 15 1.65 -3.68 3.57
C ALA A 15 1.04 -4.34 2.31
N GLU A 16 1.87 -4.72 1.32
CA GLU A 16 1.45 -5.43 0.10
C GLU A 16 0.72 -6.75 0.43
N ARG A 17 1.24 -7.54 1.37
CA ARG A 17 0.61 -8.81 1.79
C ARG A 17 -0.72 -8.61 2.52
N ARG A 18 -0.82 -7.56 3.34
CA ARG A 18 -2.07 -7.18 4.00
C ARG A 18 -3.10 -6.74 2.96
N ALA A 19 -2.72 -5.93 1.97
CA ALA A 19 -3.61 -5.51 0.89
C ALA A 19 -4.15 -6.70 0.09
N LYS A 20 -3.27 -7.63 -0.31
CA LYS A 20 -3.66 -8.87 -1.00
C LYS A 20 -4.64 -9.71 -0.17
N THR A 21 -4.50 -9.71 1.14
CA THR A 21 -5.43 -10.40 2.04
C THR A 21 -6.79 -9.71 2.07
N LYS A 22 -6.82 -8.38 2.11
CA LYS A 22 -8.05 -7.59 1.98
C LYS A 22 -8.76 -7.81 0.65
N LEU A 23 -8.02 -7.93 -0.46
CA LEU A 23 -8.62 -8.24 -1.78
C LEU A 23 -9.26 -9.64 -1.85
N ARG A 24 -8.79 -10.60 -1.06
CA ARG A 24 -9.41 -11.93 -0.95
C ARG A 24 -10.62 -11.94 -0.01
N GLN A 25 -10.77 -10.94 0.84
CA GLN A 25 -11.92 -10.78 1.72
C GLN A 25 -13.02 -10.05 0.94
N HIS A 26 -14.18 -10.70 0.78
CA HIS A 26 -15.34 -10.14 0.08
C HIS A 26 -16.25 -9.29 0.99
N THR A 27 -15.68 -8.69 2.04
CA THR A 27 -16.41 -7.90 3.03
C THR A 27 -16.51 -6.43 2.59
N PRO A 28 -17.59 -5.70 2.93
CA PRO A 28 -17.68 -4.27 2.67
C PRO A 28 -16.46 -3.50 3.20
N GLY A 29 -15.98 -2.52 2.43
CA GLY A 29 -14.82 -1.69 2.80
C GLY A 29 -13.44 -2.30 2.55
N CYS A 30 -13.33 -3.62 2.28
CA CYS A 30 -12.04 -4.27 2.02
C CYS A 30 -11.32 -3.72 0.78
N ARG A 31 -12.06 -3.23 -0.22
CA ARG A 31 -11.49 -2.63 -1.44
C ARG A 31 -10.76 -1.31 -1.15
N PHE A 32 -11.34 -0.45 -0.30
CA PHE A 32 -10.71 0.80 0.13
C PHE A 32 -9.48 0.52 1.00
N GLN A 33 -9.60 -0.39 1.97
CA GLN A 33 -8.46 -0.80 2.80
C GLN A 33 -7.33 -1.40 1.95
N ALA A 34 -7.65 -2.15 0.90
CA ALA A 34 -6.64 -2.68 -0.02
C ALA A 34 -5.96 -1.56 -0.81
N TYR A 35 -6.68 -0.53 -1.24
CA TYR A 35 -6.10 0.65 -1.88
C TYR A 35 -5.10 1.36 -0.96
N ASP A 36 -5.53 1.66 0.28
CA ASP A 36 -4.70 2.38 1.26
C ASP A 36 -3.42 1.60 1.57
N LEU A 37 -3.53 0.29 1.79
CA LEU A 37 -2.38 -0.58 2.04
C LEU A 37 -1.45 -0.72 0.83
N LEU A 38 -1.96 -0.67 -0.41
CA LEU A 38 -1.11 -0.66 -1.61
C LEU A 38 -0.39 0.66 -1.77
N ARG A 39 -1.03 1.79 -1.46
CA ARG A 39 -0.38 3.10 -1.41
C ARG A 39 0.70 3.16 -0.34
N GLU A 40 0.41 2.68 0.87
CA GLU A 40 1.41 2.55 1.93
C GLU A 40 2.61 1.70 1.48
N ALA A 41 2.35 0.58 0.80
CA ALA A 41 3.42 -0.26 0.25
C ALA A 41 4.27 0.50 -0.77
N MET A 42 3.65 1.26 -1.67
CA MET A 42 4.33 2.09 -2.67
C MET A 42 5.22 3.15 -2.02
N ASP A 43 4.72 3.86 -1.00
CA ASP A 43 5.50 4.86 -0.25
C ASP A 43 6.74 4.25 0.42
N TRP A 44 6.62 3.01 0.92
CA TRP A 44 7.76 2.28 1.49
C TRP A 44 8.78 1.86 0.45
N PHE A 45 8.34 1.44 -0.74
CA PHE A 45 9.25 1.08 -1.83
C PHE A 45 9.96 2.31 -2.42
N GLU A 46 9.28 3.45 -2.50
CA GLU A 46 9.91 4.73 -2.89
C GLU A 46 11.01 5.13 -1.90
N LYS A 47 10.81 4.91 -0.59
CA LYS A 47 11.86 5.12 0.43
C LYS A 47 13.00 4.11 0.34
N ALA A 48 12.74 2.90 -0.14
CA ALA A 48 13.74 1.84 -0.25
C ALA A 48 14.62 1.99 -1.50
N GLU A 49 14.05 2.48 -2.60
CA GLU A 49 14.73 2.62 -3.90
C GLU A 49 16.09 3.33 -3.84
N PRO A 50 16.25 4.52 -3.22
CA PRO A 50 17.53 5.21 -3.18
C PRO A 50 18.56 4.56 -2.24
N LEU A 51 18.11 3.64 -1.37
CA LEU A 51 18.96 2.90 -0.43
C LEU A 51 19.41 1.55 -1.01
N SER A 52 18.89 1.17 -2.17
CA SER A 52 19.12 -0.12 -2.78
C SER A 52 20.55 -0.23 -3.32
N PRO A 53 21.20 -1.41 -3.21
CA PRO A 53 22.47 -1.64 -3.89
C PRO A 53 22.36 -1.38 -5.41
N PRO A 54 23.44 -0.95 -6.08
CA PRO A 54 23.43 -0.78 -7.52
C PRO A 54 23.00 -2.06 -8.25
N GLY A 55 22.04 -1.93 -9.18
CA GLY A 55 21.49 -3.05 -9.94
C GLY A 55 20.41 -3.87 -9.22
N TYR A 56 19.95 -3.43 -8.05
CA TYR A 56 18.89 -4.08 -7.28
C TYR A 56 17.57 -3.31 -7.40
N ASP A 57 16.82 -3.59 -8.47
CA ASP A 57 15.58 -2.86 -8.83
C ASP A 57 14.31 -3.44 -8.17
N ASP A 58 14.48 -4.31 -7.17
CA ASP A 58 13.38 -5.02 -6.52
C ASP A 58 12.31 -4.08 -5.95
N ALA A 59 12.71 -2.96 -5.35
CA ALA A 59 11.78 -1.96 -4.83
C ALA A 59 10.90 -1.37 -5.94
N VAL A 60 11.49 -1.02 -7.09
CA VAL A 60 10.79 -0.48 -8.26
C VAL A 60 9.84 -1.52 -8.87
N LEU A 61 10.28 -2.78 -9.00
CA LEU A 61 9.44 -3.87 -9.50
C LEU A 61 8.23 -4.14 -8.58
N ARG A 62 8.44 -4.04 -7.27
CA ARG A 62 7.37 -4.17 -6.26
C ARG A 62 6.39 -3.01 -6.30
N TRP A 63 6.89 -1.78 -6.43
CA TRP A 63 6.05 -0.59 -6.65
C TRP A 63 5.16 -0.76 -7.89
N ASN A 64 5.75 -1.18 -9.03
CA ASN A 64 5.01 -1.44 -10.27
C ASN A 64 3.97 -2.55 -10.10
N THR A 65 4.28 -3.57 -9.31
CA THR A 65 3.31 -4.61 -8.96
C THR A 65 2.12 -4.05 -8.20
N CYS A 66 2.35 -3.15 -7.24
CA CYS A 66 1.27 -2.49 -6.51
C CYS A 66 0.40 -1.63 -7.44
N ALA A 67 1.01 -0.82 -8.31
CA ALA A 67 0.31 -0.02 -9.31
C ALA A 67 -0.59 -0.86 -10.22
N ARG A 68 -0.08 -1.97 -10.76
CA ARG A 68 -0.86 -2.91 -11.59
C ARG A 68 -2.02 -3.56 -10.82
N ILE A 69 -1.85 -3.83 -9.53
CA ILE A 69 -2.94 -4.37 -8.69
C ILE A 69 -4.04 -3.32 -8.52
N ILE A 70 -3.69 -2.06 -8.23
CA ILE A 70 -4.64 -0.95 -8.13
C ILE A 70 -5.44 -0.82 -9.42
N GLU A 71 -4.75 -0.73 -10.55
CA GLU A 71 -5.36 -0.55 -11.88
C GLU A 71 -6.27 -1.72 -12.25
N ARG A 72 -5.76 -2.96 -12.20
CA ARG A 72 -6.51 -4.18 -12.56
C ARG A 72 -7.79 -4.34 -11.74
N ASN A 73 -7.75 -3.99 -10.47
CA ASN A 73 -8.90 -4.14 -9.57
C ASN A 73 -9.78 -2.89 -9.51
N LYS A 74 -9.45 -1.81 -10.23
CA LYS A 74 -10.14 -0.52 -10.18
C LYS A 74 -10.31 -0.03 -8.74
N LEU A 75 -9.21 -0.09 -7.97
CA LEU A 75 -9.21 0.36 -6.59
C LEU A 75 -9.11 1.88 -6.55
N VAL A 76 -9.84 2.48 -5.63
CA VAL A 76 -9.90 3.93 -5.41
C VAL A 76 -9.80 4.20 -3.92
N ALA A 77 -9.39 5.42 -3.57
CA ALA A 77 -9.47 5.91 -2.21
C ALA A 77 -10.93 5.88 -1.72
N ARG A 78 -11.14 5.75 -0.42
CA ARG A 78 -12.45 6.02 0.17
C ARG A 78 -12.74 7.50 0.00
N GLU A 79 -13.94 7.84 -0.45
CA GLU A 79 -14.43 9.22 -0.33
C GLU A 79 -14.46 9.55 1.17
N GLU A 80 -13.92 10.71 1.54
CA GLU A 80 -14.04 11.19 2.92
C GLU A 80 -15.53 11.35 3.20
N GLU A 81 -16.09 10.51 4.07
CA GLU A 81 -17.43 10.74 4.61
C GLU A 81 -17.38 12.11 5.29
N GLU A 82 -18.08 13.10 4.72
CA GLU A 82 -18.28 14.38 5.38
C GLU A 82 -18.67 14.09 6.81
N ARG A 83 -17.88 14.63 7.76
CA ARG A 83 -18.16 14.49 9.18
C ARG A 83 -19.54 15.10 9.42
N ILE A 84 -20.56 14.26 9.50
CA ILE A 84 -21.90 14.69 9.91
C ILE A 84 -21.75 15.10 11.37
N GLU A 85 -21.62 16.40 11.62
CA GLU A 85 -21.79 16.96 12.95
C GLU A 85 -23.27 16.79 13.31
N PHE A 86 -23.57 15.74 14.08
CA PHE A 86 -24.87 15.61 14.70
C PHE A 86 -24.99 16.73 15.74
N PRO A 87 -25.98 17.63 15.63
CA PRO A 87 -26.22 18.63 16.65
C PRO A 87 -26.46 17.92 17.99
N LEU A 88 -25.75 18.36 19.03
CA LEU A 88 -26.05 17.94 20.39
C LEU A 88 -27.35 18.66 20.79
N GLU A 89 -28.45 17.92 20.92
CA GLU A 89 -29.67 18.37 21.60
C GLU A 89 -29.50 18.37 23.13
#